data_AF-A0AAU9CL74-F1
#
_entry.id   AF-A0AAU9CL74-F1
#
_cell.length_a   1.000
_cell.length_b   1.000
_cell.length_c   1.000
_cell.angle_alpha   90.00
_cell.angle_beta   90.00
_cell.angle_gamma   90.00
#
_symmetry.space_group_name_H-M   'P 1'
#
loop_
_entity.id
_entity.type
_entity.pdbx_description
1 polymer ?
#
loop_
_entity_poly.entity_id
_entity_poly.type
_entity_poly.pdbx_seq_one_letter_code
_entity_poly.pdbx_strand_id
1 'polypeptide(L)'
;MDTSMPYQNSNSSDAYELNAAPVEELSFKQASIELEHIVSALENGSLELEAALDYYRRGVELLSSLRERLATAEQQVQVLYDASASNQG
;
A
#
# COMPACT_ATOMS: atom_id res chain seq x y z
N MET A 1 5.72 41.23 13.06
CA MET A 1 4.53 40.50 13.54
C MET A 1 5.06 39.25 14.21
N ASP A 2 5.10 39.30 15.53
CA ASP A 2 5.36 38.15 16.39
C ASP A 2 4.15 37.22 16.31
N THR A 3 4.40 35.95 16.04
CA THR A 3 3.67 34.90 16.75
C THR A 3 4.64 33.75 16.97
N SER A 4 5.36 33.87 18.09
CA SER A 4 5.73 32.76 18.98
C SER A 4 4.70 31.60 18.88
N MET A 5 4.99 30.30 18.84
CA MET A 5 6.10 29.45 19.31
C MET A 5 5.86 28.04 18.70
N PRO A 6 6.82 27.10 18.80
CA PRO A 6 6.89 25.89 17.96
C PRO A 6 5.90 24.82 18.43
N TYR A 7 5.36 24.05 17.48
CA TYR A 7 4.71 22.78 17.80
C TYR A 7 5.78 21.77 18.21
N GLN A 8 6.23 21.84 19.47
CA GLN A 8 6.69 20.65 20.17
C GLN A 8 5.45 19.91 20.65
N ASN A 9 4.95 18.98 19.84
CA ASN A 9 4.07 17.95 20.34
C ASN A 9 4.93 16.78 20.83
N SER A 10 5.23 16.78 22.12
CA SER A 10 5.98 15.73 22.81
C SER A 10 5.08 14.54 23.16
N ASN A 11 4.43 13.93 22.16
CA ASN A 11 3.84 12.60 22.27
C ASN A 11 4.51 11.68 21.25
N SER A 12 5.42 10.84 21.73
CA SER A 12 6.05 9.74 21.00
C SER A 12 5.01 8.84 20.34
N SER A 13 4.89 8.84 19.01
CA SER A 13 4.30 7.73 18.23
C SER A 13 4.36 7.98 16.73
N ASP A 14 5.56 8.08 16.15
CA ASP A 14 5.78 8.06 14.68
C ASP A 14 5.49 6.67 14.04
N ALA A 15 4.74 5.79 14.71
CA ALA A 15 4.64 4.36 14.37
C ALA A 15 3.34 3.97 13.62
N TYR A 16 2.39 4.90 13.43
CA TYR A 16 1.03 4.54 13.00
C TYR A 16 0.45 5.39 11.84
N GLU A 17 1.28 5.92 10.96
CA GLU A 17 0.80 6.76 9.86
C GLU A 17 0.53 5.93 8.59
N LEU A 18 -0.75 5.73 8.27
CA LEU A 18 -1.20 5.16 6.99
C LEU A 18 -0.97 6.17 5.86
N ASN A 19 -0.73 5.69 4.64
CA ASN A 19 -0.52 6.60 3.51
C ASN A 19 -1.85 7.25 3.12
N ALA A 20 -1.90 8.59 3.15
CA ALA A 20 -3.13 9.33 2.83
C ALA A 20 -3.49 9.32 1.35
N ALA A 21 -2.57 8.92 0.46
CA ALA A 21 -2.83 8.85 -0.97
C ALA A 21 -3.79 7.67 -1.31
N PRO A 22 -4.70 7.85 -2.27
CA PRO A 22 -5.50 6.75 -2.83
C PRO A 22 -4.61 5.60 -3.32
N VAL A 23 -5.07 4.35 -3.14
CA VAL A 23 -4.29 3.14 -3.52
C VAL A 23 -3.97 3.13 -5.02
N GLU A 24 -4.86 3.70 -5.84
CA GLU A 24 -4.74 3.82 -7.29
C GLU A 24 -3.57 4.70 -7.71
N GLU A 25 -3.19 5.67 -6.89
CA GLU A 25 -2.08 6.60 -7.16
C GLU A 25 -0.71 6.03 -6.76
N LEU A 26 -0.69 4.96 -5.96
CA LEU A 26 0.55 4.30 -5.54
C LEU A 26 1.12 3.44 -6.66
N SER A 27 2.45 3.45 -6.81
CA SER A 27 3.15 2.43 -7.59
C SER A 27 3.03 1.05 -6.92
N PHE A 28 3.27 -0.03 -7.68
CA PHE A 28 3.28 -1.39 -7.14
C PHE A 28 4.21 -1.51 -5.91
N LYS A 29 5.44 -1.02 -6.03
CA LYS A 29 6.41 -1.05 -4.94
C LYS A 29 5.95 -0.29 -3.69
N GLN A 30 5.36 0.89 -3.86
CA GLN A 30 4.85 1.67 -2.74
C GLN A 30 3.69 0.95 -2.03
N ALA A 31 2.74 0.42 -2.81
CA ALA A 31 1.63 -0.35 -2.26
C ALA A 31 2.09 -1.64 -1.54
N SER A 32 3.12 -2.33 -2.05
CA SER A 32 3.71 -3.49 -1.38
C SER A 32 4.37 -3.13 -0.04
N ILE A 33 5.18 -2.05 -0.01
CA ILE A 33 5.83 -1.59 1.23
C ILE A 33 4.79 -1.19 2.27
N GLU A 34 3.75 -0.47 1.86
CA GLU A 34 2.67 -0.08 2.78
C GLU A 34 1.93 -1.31 3.33
N LEU A 35 1.66 -2.31 2.49
CA LEU A 35 1.02 -3.55 2.92
C LEU A 35 1.89 -4.32 3.92
N GLU A 36 3.20 -4.41 3.69
CA GLU A 36 4.15 -5.04 4.61
C GLU A 36 4.16 -4.33 5.98
N HIS A 37 4.15 -3.00 5.99
CA HIS A 37 4.05 -2.21 7.21
C HIS A 37 2.74 -2.47 7.95
N ILE A 38 1.61 -2.52 7.23
CA ILE A 38 0.29 -2.79 7.82
C ILE A 38 0.26 -4.17 8.47
N VAL A 39 0.75 -5.20 7.77
CA VAL A 39 0.81 -6.58 8.31
C VAL A 39 1.67 -6.60 9.58
N SER A 40 2.85 -5.99 9.55
CA SER A 40 3.74 -5.93 10.71
C SER A 40 3.09 -5.20 11.90
N ALA A 41 2.34 -4.13 11.65
CA ALA A 41 1.64 -3.39 12.70
C ALA A 41 0.47 -4.18 13.29
N LEU A 42 -0.29 -4.93 12.48
CA LEU A 42 -1.37 -5.79 12.96
C LEU A 42 -0.84 -6.98 13.78
N GLU A 43 0.26 -7.59 13.33
CA GLU A 43 0.91 -8.72 14.02
C GLU A 43 1.53 -8.33 15.35
N ASN A 44 1.98 -7.07 15.52
CA ASN A 44 2.55 -6.61 16.77
C ASN A 44 1.53 -6.46 17.91
N GLY A 45 0.23 -6.41 17.60
CA GLY A 45 -0.87 -6.36 18.58
C GLY A 45 -0.90 -5.12 19.50
N SER A 46 -0.15 -4.07 19.17
CA SER A 46 0.00 -2.83 19.95
C SER A 46 -0.93 -1.70 19.46
N LEU A 47 -1.71 -1.96 18.41
CA LEU A 47 -2.72 -1.05 17.88
C LEU A 47 -3.99 -1.09 18.73
N GLU A 48 -4.55 0.10 18.99
CA GLU A 48 -5.93 0.22 19.47
C GLU A 48 -6.92 -0.35 18.43
N LEU A 49 -8.10 -0.78 18.87
CA LEU A 49 -9.07 -1.48 18.03
C LEU A 49 -9.45 -0.68 16.77
N GLU A 50 -9.74 0.61 16.92
CA GLU A 50 -10.14 1.49 15.82
C GLU A 50 -9.02 1.61 14.79
N ALA A 51 -7.77 1.77 15.24
CA ALA A 51 -6.60 1.82 14.36
C ALA A 51 -6.39 0.48 13.65
N ALA A 52 -6.53 -0.64 14.35
CA ALA A 52 -6.42 -1.97 13.76
C ALA A 52 -7.46 -2.20 12.64
N LEU A 53 -8.69 -1.68 12.81
CA LEU A 53 -9.74 -1.76 11.78
C LEU A 53 -9.39 -0.93 10.53
N ASP A 54 -8.83 0.26 10.70
CA ASP A 54 -8.43 1.10 9.58
C ASP A 54 -7.22 0.50 8.82
N TYR A 55 -6.25 -0.04 9.56
CA TYR A 55 -5.13 -0.79 9.01
C TYR A 55 -5.61 -2.01 8.20
N TYR A 56 -6.54 -2.79 8.77
CA TYR A 56 -7.12 -3.93 8.08
C TYR A 56 -7.83 -3.53 6.79
N ARG A 57 -8.67 -2.49 6.82
CA ARG A 57 -9.38 -1.99 5.63
C ARG A 57 -8.40 -1.59 4.54
N ARG A 58 -7.40 -0.77 4.89
CA ARG A 58 -6.36 -0.34 3.96
C ARG A 58 -5.56 -1.51 3.39
N GLY A 59 -5.23 -2.49 4.23
CA GLY A 59 -4.54 -3.71 3.81
C GLY A 59 -5.33 -4.53 2.78
N VAL A 60 -6.65 -4.64 2.95
CA VAL A 60 -7.53 -5.32 1.98
C VAL A 60 -7.56 -4.58 0.64
N GLU A 61 -7.66 -3.25 0.66
CA GLU A 61 -7.63 -2.41 -0.55
C GLU A 61 -6.31 -2.56 -1.31
N LEU A 62 -5.17 -2.46 -0.61
CA LEU A 62 -3.84 -2.66 -1.17
C LEU A 62 -3.69 -4.05 -1.78
N LEU A 63 -4.10 -5.10 -1.06
CA LEU A 63 -4.01 -6.48 -1.53
C LEU A 63 -4.85 -6.70 -2.80
N SER A 64 -6.06 -6.13 -2.86
CA SER A 64 -6.91 -6.20 -4.05
C SER A 64 -6.23 -5.54 -5.26
N SER A 65 -5.74 -4.31 -5.09
CA SER A 65 -5.05 -3.56 -6.14
C SER A 65 -3.78 -4.28 -6.65
N LEU A 66 -2.97 -4.83 -5.74
CA LEU A 66 -1.76 -5.57 -6.11
C LEU A 66 -2.08 -6.82 -6.94
N ARG A 67 -3.12 -7.57 -6.56
CA ARG A 67 -3.55 -8.78 -7.31
C ARG A 67 -4.04 -8.44 -8.71
N GLU A 68 -4.84 -7.39 -8.85
CA GLU A 68 -5.35 -6.94 -10.14
C GLU A 68 -4.21 -6.51 -11.08
N ARG A 69 -3.21 -5.78 -10.55
CA ARG A 69 -2.03 -5.36 -11.31
C ARG A 69 -1.20 -6.55 -11.77
N LEU A 70 -1.00 -7.56 -10.92
CA LEU A 70 -0.29 -8.79 -11.29
C LEU A 70 -1.04 -9.56 -12.38
N ALA A 71 -2.35 -9.78 -12.22
CA ALA A 71 -3.17 -10.46 -13.22
C ALA A 71 -3.12 -9.73 -14.58
N THR A 72 -3.17 -8.41 -14.56
CA THR A 72 -3.04 -7.58 -15.77
C THR A 72 -1.67 -7.74 -16.43
N ALA A 73 -0.59 -7.72 -15.64
CA ALA A 73 0.77 -7.90 -16.15
C ALA A 73 0.97 -9.31 -16.76
N GLU A 74 0.48 -10.34 -16.08
CA GLU A 74 0.51 -11.73 -16.57
C GLU A 74 -0.24 -11.88 -17.89
N GLN A 75 -1.43 -11.29 -18.01
CA GLN A 75 -2.20 -11.29 -19.25
C GLN A 75 -1.45 -10.60 -20.39
N GLN A 76 -0.81 -9.45 -20.14
CA GLN A 76 -0.04 -8.75 -21.16
C GLN A 76 1.15 -9.59 -21.66
N VAL A 77 1.87 -10.26 -20.75
CA VAL A 77 2.96 -11.16 -21.11
C VAL A 77 2.45 -12.30 -21.99
N GLN A 78 1.31 -12.91 -21.65
CA GLN A 78 0.73 -13.99 -22.44
C GLN A 78 0.37 -13.55 -23.86
N VAL A 79 -0.27 -12.38 -24.01
CA VAL A 79 -0.63 -11.84 -25.34
C VAL A 79 0.62 -11.59 -26.20
N LEU A 80 1.68 -11.04 -25.60
CA LEU A 80 2.94 -10.80 -26.31
C LEU A 80 3.61 -12.12 -26.74
N TYR A 81 3.59 -13.13 -25.87
CA TYR A 81 4.10 -14.46 -26.19
C TYR A 81 3.35 -15.09 -27.36
N ASP A 82 2.02 -15.11 -27.32
CA ASP A 82 1.17 -15.69 -28.38
C ASP A 82 1.36 -14.97 -29.72
N ALA A 83 1.46 -13.63 -29.70
CA ALA A 83 1.72 -12.83 -30.90
C ALA A 83 3.11 -13.13 -31.50
N SER A 84 4.12 -13.39 -30.66
CA SER A 84 5.47 -13.73 -31.11
C SER A 84 5.57 -15.15 -31.69
N ALA A 85 4.79 -16.09 -31.16
CA ALA A 85 4.72 -17.47 -31.65
C ALA A 85 3.95 -17.56 -32.98
N SER A 86 2.90 -16.76 -33.15
CA SER A 86 2.07 -16.72 -34.36
C SER A 86 2.81 -16.16 -35.59
N ASN A 87 3.82 -15.30 -35.39
CA ASN A 87 4.60 -14.69 -36.48
C ASN A 87 5.79 -15.54 -36.96
N GLN A 88 6.00 -16.74 -36.40
CA GLN A 88 7.13 -17.64 -36.72
C GLN A 88 6.70 -18.95 -37.41
N GLY A 89 5.42 -19.14 -37.70
CA GLY A 89 4.88 -20.26 -38.46
C GLY A 89 4.36 -19.84 -39.83
#